data_AF-A0A533W2Q2-F1
#
_entry.id   AF-A0A533W2Q2-F1
#
_cell.length_a   1.000
_cell.length_b   1.000
_cell.length_c   1.000
_cell.angle_alpha   90.00
_cell.angle_beta   90.00
_cell.angle_gamma   90.00
#
_symmetry.space_group_name_H-M   'P 1'
#
loop_
_entity.id
_entity.type
_entity.pdbx_description
1 polymer ?
#
loop_
_entity_poly.entity_id
_entity_poly.type
_entity_poly.pdbx_seq_one_letter_code
_entity_poly.pdbx_strand_id
1 'polypeptide(L)'
;MSDEAPSYILRIRKDELERQLFSLRAFYVGVRRDWSNGTLVLFVRKDAFIGSGVIERIIAIDGLEDWERKLCLENNWYCKIVFSKLTRFQPIVSVKDTSAAGLNPSVLHGASIPRSDALKIERMIPARIII
;
A
#
# COMPACT_ATOMS: atom_id res chain seq x y z
N MET A 1 -15.91 16.98 -12.36
CA MET A 1 -15.60 15.91 -11.38
C MET A 1 -14.18 15.48 -11.71
N SER A 2 -13.23 15.69 -10.81
CA SER A 2 -11.81 15.47 -11.12
C SER A 2 -11.56 13.98 -11.38
N ASP A 3 -11.12 13.63 -12.60
CA ASP A 3 -10.62 12.31 -13.03
C ASP A 3 -9.29 11.97 -12.32
N GLU A 4 -9.25 12.08 -11.00
CA GLU A 4 -8.06 11.78 -10.23
C GLU A 4 -8.00 10.26 -9.98
N ALA A 5 -6.95 9.61 -10.49
CA ALA A 5 -6.76 8.18 -10.34
C ALA A 5 -6.89 7.76 -8.85
N PRO A 6 -7.64 6.69 -8.54
CA PRO A 6 -7.91 6.29 -7.17
C PRO A 6 -6.62 5.94 -6.43
N SER A 7 -6.66 6.11 -5.12
CA SER A 7 -5.64 5.55 -4.22
C SER A 7 -6.15 4.24 -3.63
N TYR A 8 -5.24 3.38 -3.19
CA TYR A 8 -5.61 2.08 -2.63
C TYR A 8 -5.06 1.88 -1.22
N ILE A 9 -5.73 1.04 -0.46
CA ILE A 9 -5.27 0.61 0.87
C ILE A 9 -4.72 -0.82 0.77
N LEU A 10 -3.51 -1.05 1.26
CA LEU A 10 -2.93 -2.38 1.41
C LEU A 10 -2.79 -2.74 2.89
N ARG A 11 -3.45 -3.81 3.30
CA ARG A 11 -3.31 -4.37 4.64
C ARG A 11 -2.05 -5.23 4.77
N ILE A 12 -1.19 -4.89 5.72
CA ILE A 12 0.03 -5.61 6.09
C ILE A 12 -0.28 -6.47 7.32
N ARG A 13 -0.17 -7.79 7.18
CA ARG A 13 -0.57 -8.75 8.23
C ARG A 13 0.58 -9.26 9.10
N LYS A 14 1.79 -9.33 8.56
CA LYS A 14 2.97 -9.92 9.22
C LYS A 14 4.08 -8.88 9.34
N ASP A 15 4.87 -8.94 10.42
CA ASP A 15 6.05 -8.07 10.62
C ASP A 15 7.06 -8.20 9.48
N GLU A 16 7.26 -9.42 8.99
CA GLU A 16 8.16 -9.70 7.88
C GLU A 16 7.78 -8.90 6.62
N LEU A 17 6.49 -8.81 6.33
CA LEU A 17 5.98 -8.07 5.18
C LEU A 17 6.15 -6.55 5.35
N GLU A 18 6.02 -6.03 6.57
CA GLU A 18 6.30 -4.61 6.85
C GLU A 18 7.79 -4.31 6.69
N ARG A 19 8.67 -5.18 7.21
CA ARG A 19 10.12 -5.04 7.04
C ARG A 19 10.51 -5.08 5.58
N GLN A 20 10.03 -6.06 4.83
CA GLN A 20 10.29 -6.18 3.40
C GLN A 20 9.82 -4.94 2.63
N LEU A 21 8.62 -4.43 2.93
CA LEU A 21 8.10 -3.22 2.31
C LEU A 21 9.08 -2.05 2.43
N PHE A 22 9.50 -1.73 3.65
CA PHE A 22 10.35 -0.57 3.89
C PHE A 22 11.83 -0.80 3.52
N SER A 23 12.34 -2.03 3.61
CA SER A 23 13.74 -2.33 3.25
C SER A 23 13.96 -2.49 1.75
N LEU A 24 13.05 -3.16 1.05
CA LEU A 24 13.19 -3.45 -0.39
C LEU A 24 12.50 -2.42 -1.27
N ARG A 25 11.74 -1.49 -0.67
CA ARG A 25 10.87 -0.54 -1.37
C ARG A 25 9.94 -1.24 -2.37
N ALA A 26 9.49 -2.45 -2.02
CA ALA A 26 8.67 -3.29 -2.86
C ALA A 26 7.69 -4.13 -2.04
N PHE A 27 6.58 -4.53 -2.65
CA PHE A 27 5.56 -5.34 -2.00
C PHE A 27 4.92 -6.32 -2.97
N TYR A 28 4.80 -7.57 -2.56
CA TYR A 28 4.09 -8.60 -3.33
C TYR A 28 2.61 -8.58 -2.99
N VAL A 29 1.76 -8.55 -4.01
CA VAL A 29 0.34 -8.25 -3.84
C VAL A 29 -0.52 -9.43 -4.25
N GLY A 30 -1.34 -9.91 -3.31
CA GLY A 30 -2.37 -10.94 -3.53
C GLY A 30 -3.78 -10.39 -3.82
N VAL A 31 -3.92 -9.09 -4.06
CA VAL A 31 -5.21 -8.47 -4.43
C VAL A 31 -5.15 -7.87 -5.83
N ARG A 32 -6.17 -8.17 -6.64
CA ARG A 32 -6.28 -7.66 -8.01
C ARG A 32 -6.91 -6.27 -8.01
N ARG A 33 -6.20 -5.29 -8.56
CA ARG A 33 -6.67 -3.92 -8.86
C ARG A 33 -5.98 -3.42 -10.12
N ASP A 34 -6.47 -2.31 -10.64
CA ASP A 34 -5.87 -1.57 -11.75
C ASP A 34 -4.68 -0.76 -11.26
N TRP A 35 -3.67 -1.46 -10.73
CA TRP A 35 -2.42 -0.86 -10.30
C TRP A 35 -1.81 -0.07 -11.45
N SER A 36 -1.43 1.17 -11.19
CA SER A 36 -0.81 2.03 -12.19
C SER A 36 0.29 2.89 -11.58
N ASN A 37 1.27 3.26 -12.40
CA ASN A 37 2.38 4.11 -11.98
C ASN A 37 1.85 5.47 -11.48
N GLY A 38 2.45 6.00 -10.41
CA GLY A 38 2.00 7.24 -9.75
C GLY A 38 0.82 7.07 -8.79
N THR A 39 0.22 5.86 -8.71
CA THR A 39 -0.83 5.56 -7.74
C THR A 39 -0.29 5.65 -6.32
N LEU A 40 -1.03 6.35 -5.45
CA LEU A 40 -0.75 6.41 -4.02
C LEU A 40 -1.39 5.20 -3.33
N VAL A 41 -0.60 4.52 -2.51
CA VAL A 41 -1.00 3.36 -1.73
C VAL A 41 -0.80 3.67 -0.25
N LEU A 42 -1.83 3.49 0.56
CA LEU A 42 -1.76 3.58 2.01
C LEU A 42 -1.56 2.19 2.61
N PHE A 43 -0.70 2.08 3.63
CA PHE A 43 -0.44 0.82 4.32
C PHE A 43 -1.16 0.80 5.66
N VAL A 44 -1.99 -0.21 5.88
CA VAL A 44 -2.69 -0.42 7.16
C VAL A 44 -2.16 -1.68 7.84
N ARG A 45 -1.91 -1.58 9.14
CA ARG A 45 -1.64 -2.73 10.00
C ARG A 45 -2.60 -2.70 11.18
N LYS A 46 -3.22 -3.85 11.46
CA LYS A 46 -4.38 -3.93 12.38
C LYS A 46 -5.42 -2.90 11.94
N ASP A 47 -5.67 -1.88 12.75
CA ASP A 47 -6.62 -0.79 12.48
C ASP A 47 -5.93 0.59 12.46
N ALA A 48 -4.65 0.63 12.05
CA ALA A 48 -3.88 1.86 11.94
C ALA A 48 -3.09 1.95 10.62
N PHE A 49 -3.06 3.14 10.02
CA PHE A 49 -2.16 3.47 8.93
C PHE A 49 -0.73 3.63 9.46
N ILE A 50 0.18 2.87 8.85
CA ILE A 50 1.60 2.83 9.22
C ILE A 50 2.50 3.58 8.22
N GLY A 51 1.94 3.94 7.06
CA GLY A 51 2.69 4.62 6.01
C GLY A 51 1.94 4.73 4.70
N SER A 52 2.66 5.21 3.69
CA SER A 52 2.19 5.33 2.31
C SER A 52 3.32 5.12 1.31
N GLY A 53 2.97 4.86 0.05
CA GLY A 53 3.92 4.69 -1.04
C GLY A 53 3.37 5.11 -2.39
N VAL A 54 4.24 5.57 -3.28
CA VAL A 54 3.88 5.90 -4.66
C VAL A 54 4.43 4.83 -5.60
N ILE A 55 3.55 4.17 -6.36
CA ILE A 55 3.94 3.12 -7.30
C ILE A 55 4.86 3.71 -8.37
N GLU A 56 6.04 3.14 -8.52
CA GLU A 56 6.97 3.43 -9.61
C GLU A 56 6.68 2.55 -10.81
N ARG A 57 6.60 1.24 -10.56
CA ARG A 57 6.36 0.21 -11.58
C ARG A 57 5.75 -1.03 -10.97
N ILE A 58 5.03 -1.79 -11.80
CA ILE A 58 4.47 -3.09 -11.46
C ILE A 58 5.18 -4.15 -12.29
N ILE A 59 5.62 -5.21 -11.63
CA ILE A 59 6.25 -6.37 -12.27
C ILE A 59 5.25 -7.52 -12.16
N ALA A 60 4.72 -7.93 -13.31
CA ALA A 60 3.85 -9.10 -13.41
C ALA A 60 4.63 -10.39 -13.19
N ILE A 61 3.92 -11.49 -12.89
CA ILE A 61 4.53 -12.81 -12.57
C ILE A 61 5.52 -13.27 -13.62
N ASP A 62 5.23 -12.99 -14.90
CA ASP A 62 6.08 -13.33 -16.03
C ASP A 62 7.38 -12.52 -16.11
N GLY A 63 7.41 -11.32 -15.54
CA GLY A 63 8.61 -10.47 -15.44
C GLY A 63 9.43 -10.63 -14.16
N LEU A 64 9.04 -11.54 -13.24
CA LEU A 64 9.77 -11.82 -12.01
C LEU A 64 10.93 -12.80 -12.21
N GLU A 65 11.95 -12.68 -11.36
CA GLU A 65 13.00 -13.69 -11.21
C GLU A 65 12.40 -15.03 -10.74
N ASP A 66 13.06 -16.16 -11.06
CA ASP A 66 12.50 -17.49 -10.81
C ASP A 66 12.12 -17.74 -9.35
N TRP A 67 12.94 -17.27 -8.40
CA TRP A 67 12.66 -17.41 -6.98
C TRP A 67 11.50 -16.51 -6.52
N GLU A 68 11.37 -15.30 -7.05
CA GLU A 68 10.26 -14.37 -6.76
C GLU A 68 8.95 -14.90 -7.34
N ARG A 69 9.01 -15.46 -8.56
CA ARG A 69 7.89 -16.12 -9.22
C ARG A 69 7.39 -17.28 -8.38
N LYS A 70 8.30 -18.17 -7.94
CA LYS A 70 7.95 -19.30 -7.07
C LYS A 70 7.29 -18.82 -5.78
N LEU A 71 7.89 -17.83 -5.11
CA LEU A 71 7.33 -17.23 -3.90
C LEU A 71 5.92 -16.67 -4.14
N CYS A 72 5.70 -15.96 -5.24
CA CYS A 72 4.38 -15.42 -5.58
C CYS A 72 3.35 -16.53 -5.80
N LEU A 73 3.69 -17.57 -6.56
CA LEU A 73 2.78 -18.69 -6.84
C LEU A 73 2.39 -19.44 -5.55
N GLU A 74 3.35 -19.71 -4.68
CA GLU A 74 3.11 -20.38 -3.38
C GLU A 74 2.21 -19.56 -2.45
N ASN A 75 2.25 -18.23 -2.55
CA ASN A 75 1.48 -17.31 -1.70
C ASN A 75 0.22 -16.73 -2.37
N ASN A 76 -0.13 -17.17 -3.58
CA ASN A 76 -1.22 -16.63 -4.39
C ASN A 76 -1.10 -15.11 -4.62
N TRP A 77 0.11 -14.62 -4.86
CA TRP A 77 0.37 -13.24 -5.24
C TRP A 77 0.40 -13.09 -6.77
N TYR A 78 -0.04 -11.93 -7.26
CA TYR A 78 -0.26 -11.67 -8.68
C TYR A 78 0.78 -10.73 -9.30
N CYS A 79 1.48 -9.94 -8.50
CA CYS A 79 2.51 -9.02 -8.97
C CYS A 79 3.39 -8.53 -7.82
N LYS A 80 4.53 -7.94 -8.18
CA LYS A 80 5.37 -7.14 -7.30
C LYS A 80 5.19 -5.67 -7.66
N ILE A 81 4.88 -4.85 -6.66
CA ILE A 81 4.84 -3.39 -6.78
C ILE A 81 6.15 -2.82 -6.27
N VAL A 82 6.80 -1.98 -7.06
CA VAL A 82 8.01 -1.23 -6.66
C VAL A 82 7.62 0.23 -6.42
N PHE A 83 8.14 0.83 -5.35
CA PHE A 83 7.76 2.18 -4.91
C PHE A 83 8.88 3.20 -5.13
N SER A 84 8.52 4.32 -5.78
CA SER A 84 9.40 5.47 -6.04
C SER A 84 9.62 6.31 -4.79
N LYS A 85 8.69 6.24 -3.85
CA LYS A 85 8.74 6.89 -2.54
C LYS A 85 8.00 6.02 -1.54
N LEU A 86 8.60 5.82 -0.37
CA LEU A 86 7.89 5.33 0.81
C LEU A 86 7.91 6.38 1.91
N THR A 87 6.80 6.48 2.64
CA THR A 87 6.66 7.34 3.81
C THR A 87 6.23 6.47 4.98
N ARG A 88 7.02 6.43 6.04
CA ARG A 88 6.62 5.81 7.30
C ARG A 88 5.99 6.85 8.22
N PHE A 89 4.85 6.50 8.83
CA PHE A 89 4.13 7.40 9.72
C PHE A 89 4.62 7.27 11.15
N GLN A 90 4.95 8.40 11.78
CA GLN A 90 5.34 8.46 13.19
C GLN A 90 4.76 9.73 13.85
N PRO A 91 3.72 9.63 14.70
CA PRO A 91 3.02 8.41 15.12
C PRO A 91 2.20 7.77 13.99
N ILE A 92 1.73 6.53 14.19
CA ILE A 92 0.76 5.87 13.29
C ILE A 92 -0.62 6.55 13.39
N VAL A 93 -1.44 6.49 12.34
CA VAL A 93 -2.81 7.06 12.35
C VAL A 93 -3.83 5.95 12.58
N SER A 94 -4.74 6.09 13.54
CA SER A 94 -5.88 5.17 13.67
C SER A 94 -6.82 5.29 12.46
N VAL A 95 -7.26 4.18 11.88
CA VAL A 95 -8.24 4.18 10.77
C VAL A 95 -9.54 4.90 11.17
N LYS A 96 -9.93 4.79 12.45
CA LYS A 96 -11.15 5.41 12.99
C LYS A 96 -11.12 6.93 13.00
N ASP A 97 -9.93 7.52 12.96
CA ASP A 97 -9.74 8.98 13.02
C ASP A 97 -9.61 9.59 11.60
N THR A 98 -9.93 8.81 10.56
CA THR A 98 -9.72 9.20 9.15
C THR A 98 -11.00 9.09 8.33
N SER A 99 -10.94 9.56 7.09
CA SER A 99 -11.97 9.30 6.06
C SER A 99 -12.23 7.82 5.80
N ALA A 100 -11.34 6.91 6.23
CA ALA A 100 -11.52 5.47 6.13
C ALA A 100 -12.29 4.84 7.32
N ALA A 101 -12.74 5.63 8.32
CA ALA A 101 -13.42 5.13 9.52
C ALA A 101 -14.70 4.32 9.24
N GLY A 102 -15.41 4.65 8.15
CA GLY A 102 -16.62 3.95 7.72
C GLY A 102 -16.36 2.69 6.88
N LEU A 103 -15.12 2.40 6.52
CA LEU A 103 -14.78 1.20 5.74
C LEU A 103 -14.74 -0.02 6.64
N ASN A 104 -15.37 -1.11 6.21
CA ASN A 104 -15.30 -2.37 6.95
C ASN A 104 -13.83 -2.85 7.02
N PRO A 105 -13.26 -3.10 8.23
CA PRO A 105 -11.89 -3.56 8.37
C PRO A 105 -11.54 -4.80 7.54
N SER A 106 -12.52 -5.67 7.27
CA SER A 106 -12.35 -6.88 6.46
C SER A 106 -12.10 -6.59 4.98
N VAL A 107 -12.57 -5.44 4.46
CA VAL A 107 -12.44 -5.06 3.04
C VAL A 107 -11.34 -4.03 2.77
N LEU A 108 -10.62 -3.58 3.81
CA LEU A 108 -9.55 -2.59 3.65
C LEU A 108 -8.44 -3.04 2.70
N HIS A 109 -8.15 -4.35 2.62
CA HIS A 109 -7.11 -4.84 1.72
C HIS A 109 -7.59 -4.75 0.26
N GLY A 110 -7.04 -3.80 -0.48
CA GLY A 110 -7.45 -3.42 -1.83
C GLY A 110 -8.62 -2.44 -1.87
N ALA A 111 -9.05 -1.83 -0.77
CA ALA A 111 -10.09 -0.80 -0.82
C ALA A 111 -9.60 0.40 -1.64
N SER A 112 -10.48 0.92 -2.50
CA SER A 112 -10.25 2.18 -3.21
C SER A 112 -10.68 3.35 -2.32
N ILE A 113 -9.92 4.44 -2.36
CA ILE A 113 -10.23 5.69 -1.67
C ILE A 113 -9.91 6.87 -2.61
N PRO A 114 -10.68 7.97 -2.58
CA PRO A 114 -10.32 9.17 -3.33
C PRO A 114 -8.91 9.62 -2.98
N ARG A 115 -8.14 10.05 -3.98
CA ARG A 115 -6.76 10.49 -3.77
C ARG A 115 -6.67 11.68 -2.82
N SER A 116 -7.62 12.61 -2.90
CA SER A 116 -7.74 13.72 -1.95
C SER A 116 -7.86 13.27 -0.49
N ASP A 117 -8.59 12.18 -0.23
CA ASP A 117 -8.74 11.61 1.11
C ASP A 117 -7.48 10.88 1.57
N ALA A 118 -6.80 10.16 0.68
CA ALA A 118 -5.50 9.58 1.00
C ALA A 118 -4.44 10.64 1.35
N LEU A 119 -4.44 11.77 0.62
CA LEU A 119 -3.56 12.90 0.90
C LEU A 119 -3.92 13.61 2.22
N LYS A 120 -5.20 13.66 2.60
CA LYS A 120 -5.60 14.16 3.94
C LYS A 120 -5.04 13.27 5.04
N ILE A 121 -5.18 11.94 4.91
CA ILE A 121 -4.63 10.97 5.87
C ILE A 121 -3.13 11.13 5.99
N GLU A 122 -2.43 11.28 4.86
CA GLU A 122 -1.02 11.65 4.89
C GLU A 122 -0.87 12.91 5.74
N ARG A 123 -1.43 14.06 5.36
CA ARG A 123 -1.24 15.38 6.00
C ARG A 123 -1.53 15.44 7.51
N MET A 124 -2.31 14.51 8.06
CA MET A 124 -2.54 14.40 9.51
C MET A 124 -1.25 14.13 10.31
N ILE A 125 -0.21 13.60 9.67
CA ILE A 125 1.03 13.21 10.34
C ILE A 125 2.06 14.36 10.39
N PRO A 126 2.45 14.82 11.60
CA PRO A 126 3.39 15.93 11.75
C PRO A 126 4.84 15.55 11.43
N ALA A 127 5.24 14.28 11.66
CA ALA A 127 6.59 13.79 11.40
C ALA A 127 6.58 12.52 10.54
N ARG A 128 7.41 12.50 9.50
CA ARG A 128 7.45 11.43 8.50
C ARG A 128 8.88 11.05 8.20
N ILE A 129 9.12 9.76 8.03
CA ILE A 129 10.40 9.26 7.52
C ILE A 129 10.19 8.93 6.05
N ILE A 130 10.95 9.59 5.17
CA ILE A 130 10.96 9.30 3.73
C ILE A 130 12.07 8.29 3.48
N ILE A 131 11.74 7.20 2.78
CA ILE A 131 12.61 6.05 2.47
C ILE A 131 12.68 5.87 0.94
#